data_AF-A0A351VG89-F1
#
_entry.id   AF-A0A351VG89-F1
#
_cell.length_a   1.000
_cell.length_b   1.000
_cell.length_c   1.000
_cell.angle_alpha   90.00
_cell.angle_beta   90.00
_cell.angle_gamma   90.00
#
_symmetry.space_group_name_H-M   'P 1'
#
loop_
_entity.id
_entity.type
_entity.pdbx_description
1 polymer ?
#
loop_
_entity_poly.entity_id
_entity_poly.type
_entity_poly.pdbx_seq_one_letter_code
_entity_poly.pdbx_strand_id
1 'polypeptide(L)'
;MKQIYEAWDDPDNDCVSVGTVESITDQMKKGIISSRAFFLHRVEADTWEDAMTKHHEIMSFAPYVPMGNREKCPNGCGSEYYPEGSGQCPYCGKIE
;
A
#
# COMPACT_ATOMS: atom_id res chain seq x y z
N MET A 1 -14.04 1.74 -3.44
CA MET A 1 -14.40 0.95 -2.24
C MET A 1 -13.12 0.86 -1.43
N LYS A 2 -13.12 1.36 -0.20
CA LYS A 2 -11.90 1.41 0.62
C LYS A 2 -11.38 0.00 0.87
N GLN A 3 -10.08 -0.19 0.69
CA GLN A 3 -9.38 -1.43 0.99
C GLN A 3 -8.66 -1.30 2.33
N ILE A 4 -8.51 -2.44 3.00
CA ILE A 4 -7.78 -2.54 4.26
C ILE A 4 -6.39 -3.10 3.97
N TYR A 5 -5.37 -2.36 4.40
CA TYR A 5 -3.98 -2.73 4.35
C TYR A 5 -3.45 -2.95 5.77
N GLU A 6 -2.58 -3.94 5.94
CA GLU A 6 -1.93 -4.25 7.21
C GLU A 6 -0.42 -4.17 7.06
N ALA A 7 0.23 -3.68 8.12
CA ALA A 7 1.68 -3.66 8.26
C ALA A 7 2.10 -4.64 9.36
N TRP A 8 3.09 -5.46 9.06
CA TRP A 8 3.63 -6.50 9.95
C TRP A 8 5.15 -6.41 9.98
N ASP A 9 5.73 -6.37 11.17
CA ASP A 9 7.19 -6.38 11.36
C ASP A 9 7.66 -7.83 11.51
N ASP A 10 8.61 -8.24 10.67
CA ASP A 10 9.17 -9.58 10.66
C ASP A 10 10.62 -9.57 11.21
N PRO A 11 10.83 -9.99 12.47
CA PRO A 11 12.16 -9.98 13.09
C PRO A 11 13.11 -11.02 12.49
N ASP A 12 12.61 -12.02 11.75
CA ASP A 12 13.45 -13.03 11.10
C ASP A 12 14.02 -12.52 9.77
N ASN A 13 13.34 -11.55 9.15
CA ASN A 13 13.70 -11.00 7.83
C ASN A 13 14.15 -9.53 7.88
N ASP A 14 14.16 -8.91 9.07
CA ASP A 14 14.50 -7.49 9.30
C ASP A 14 13.75 -6.56 8.33
N CYS A 15 12.46 -6.83 8.14
CA CYS A 15 11.64 -6.11 7.17
C CYS A 15 10.20 -5.90 7.67
N VAL A 16 9.59 -4.81 7.20
CA VAL A 16 8.15 -4.56 7.39
C VAL A 16 7.42 -4.97 6.11
N SER A 17 6.50 -5.91 6.25
CA SER A 17 5.59 -6.33 5.18
C SER A 17 4.32 -5.49 5.23
N VAL A 18 3.98 -4.84 4.11
CA VAL A 18 2.74 -4.07 3.95
C VAL A 18 1.94 -4.64 2.79
N GLY A 19 0.66 -4.90 2.99
CA GLY A 19 -0.19 -5.47 1.93
C GLY A 19 -1.66 -5.49 2.31
N THR A 20 -2.52 -5.90 1.38
CA THR A 20 -3.93 -6.16 1.70
C THR A 20 -4.03 -7.32 2.69
N VAL A 21 -5.13 -7.38 3.47
CA VAL A 21 -5.37 -8.50 4.41
C VAL A 21 -5.25 -9.87 3.73
N GLU A 22 -5.78 -9.99 2.51
CA GLU A 22 -5.70 -11.21 1.71
C GLU A 22 -4.25 -11.55 1.34
N SER A 23 -3.48 -10.56 0.87
CA SER A 23 -2.08 -10.75 0.49
C SER A 23 -1.21 -11.12 1.69
N ILE A 24 -1.37 -10.44 2.83
CA ILE A 24 -0.62 -10.75 4.05
C ILE A 24 -0.95 -12.17 4.53
N THR A 25 -2.23 -12.54 4.56
CA THR A 25 -2.67 -13.88 4.97
C THR A 25 -2.08 -14.97 4.06
N ASP A 26 -2.07 -14.74 2.75
CA ASP A 26 -1.47 -15.66 1.78
C ASP A 26 0.06 -15.77 1.96
N GLN A 27 0.75 -14.64 2.17
CA GLN A 27 2.19 -14.61 2.42
C GLN A 27 2.59 -15.34 3.72
N MET A 28 1.81 -15.18 4.80
CA MET A 28 2.01 -15.93 6.04
C MET A 28 1.80 -17.43 5.85
N LYS A 29 0.76 -17.85 5.11
CA LYS A 29 0.52 -19.28 4.79
C LYS A 29 1.66 -19.89 3.99
N LYS A 30 2.29 -19.10 3.13
CA LYS A 30 3.45 -19.50 2.32
C LYS A 30 4.78 -19.47 3.10
N GLY A 31 4.78 -18.97 4.33
CA GLY A 31 5.99 -18.77 5.13
C GLY A 31 6.92 -17.68 4.60
N ILE A 32 6.41 -16.79 3.74
CA ILE A 32 7.16 -15.60 3.27
C ILE A 32 7.27 -14.59 4.41
N ILE A 33 6.15 -14.35 5.10
CA ILE A 33 6.12 -13.64 6.38
C ILE A 33 6.24 -14.69 7.47
N SER A 34 7.23 -14.53 8.36
CA SER A 34 7.49 -15.49 9.42
C SER A 34 6.32 -15.59 10.41
N SER A 35 6.19 -16.74 11.07
CA SER A 35 5.22 -16.91 12.17
C SER A 35 5.58 -16.09 13.42
N ARG A 36 6.78 -15.49 13.46
CA ARG A 36 7.24 -14.57 14.51
C ARG A 36 6.93 -13.12 14.20
N ALA A 37 6.45 -12.81 13.00
CA ALA A 37 6.04 -11.47 12.64
C ALA A 37 4.90 -10.99 13.55
N PHE A 38 4.89 -9.70 13.86
CA PHE A 38 3.87 -9.10 14.71
C PHE A 38 3.22 -7.89 14.03
N PHE A 39 1.93 -7.73 14.31
CA PHE A 39 1.12 -6.68 13.74
C PHE A 39 1.56 -5.30 14.25
N LEU A 40 1.76 -4.36 13.33
CA LEU A 40 2.07 -2.97 13.67
C LEU A 40 0.80 -2.12 13.68
N HIS A 41 0.14 -2.02 12.52
CA HIS A 41 -1.05 -1.19 12.34
C HIS A 41 -1.83 -1.56 11.07
N ARG A 42 -3.01 -0.95 10.95
CA ARG A 42 -3.92 -1.11 9.81
C ARG A 42 -4.25 0.26 9.22
N VAL A 43 -4.34 0.32 7.89
CA VAL A 43 -4.73 1.52 7.14
C VAL A 43 -5.92 1.22 6.25
N GLU A 44 -6.91 2.11 6.25
CA GLU A 44 -7.95 2.16 5.21
C GLU A 44 -7.57 3.18 4.15
N ALA A 45 -7.52 2.73 2.89
CA ALA A 45 -7.12 3.56 1.76
C ALA A 45 -7.85 3.16 0.48
N ASP A 46 -8.00 4.12 -0.42
CA ASP A 46 -8.60 3.88 -1.73
C ASP A 46 -7.59 3.38 -2.77
N THR A 47 -6.30 3.72 -2.61
CA THR A 47 -5.19 3.26 -3.47
C THR A 47 -4.00 2.77 -2.66
N TRP A 48 -3.08 2.05 -3.30
CA TRP A 48 -1.80 1.64 -2.71
C TRP A 48 -0.95 2.84 -2.27
N GLU A 49 -0.90 3.89 -3.08
CA GLU A 49 -0.12 5.10 -2.76
C GLU A 49 -0.66 5.81 -1.52
N ASP A 50 -1.98 5.88 -1.36
CA ASP A 50 -2.61 6.42 -0.14
C ASP A 50 -2.32 5.54 1.08
N ALA A 51 -2.36 4.21 0.92
CA ALA A 51 -1.99 3.27 1.99
C ALA A 51 -0.54 3.47 2.45
N MET A 52 0.39 3.56 1.50
CA MET A 52 1.82 3.74 1.79
C MET A 52 2.15 5.12 2.35
N THR A 53 1.46 6.17 1.91
CA THR A 53 1.61 7.52 2.48
C THR A 53 1.28 7.49 3.97
N LYS A 54 0.12 6.94 4.34
CA LYS A 54 -0.31 6.80 5.74
C LYS A 54 0.62 5.87 6.54
N HIS A 55 1.10 4.78 5.93
CA HIS A 55 2.09 3.89 6.57
C HIS A 55 3.37 4.65 6.93
N HIS A 56 3.93 5.41 5.99
CA HIS A 56 5.14 6.22 6.21
C HIS A 56 4.93 7.28 7.30
N GLU A 57 3.76 7.93 7.34
CA GLU A 57 3.40 8.87 8.40
C GLU A 57 3.35 8.20 9.78
N ILE A 58 2.69 7.05 9.90
CA ILE A 58 2.58 6.30 11.17
C ILE A 58 3.96 5.86 11.66
N MET A 59 4.82 5.38 10.75
CA MET A 59 6.18 4.94 11.08
C MET A 59 7.18 6.08 11.25
N SER A 60 6.76 7.34 11.07
CA SER A 60 7.64 8.51 11.09
C SER A 60 8.81 8.41 10.10
N PHE A 61 8.56 7.79 8.94
CA PHE A 61 9.51 7.71 7.84
C PHE A 61 9.48 8.99 6.98
N ALA A 62 10.45 9.10 6.07
CA ALA A 62 10.38 10.12 5.03
C ALA A 62 9.10 9.93 4.18
N PRO A 63 8.53 11.02 3.62
CA PRO A 63 7.32 10.93 2.81
C PRO A 63 7.44 9.86 1.72
N TYR A 64 6.38 9.05 1.57
CA TYR A 64 6.35 8.03 0.53
C TYR A 64 6.44 8.67 -0.86
N VAL A 65 7.32 8.13 -1.69
CA VAL A 65 7.45 8.50 -3.10
C VAL A 65 7.06 7.28 -3.92
N PRO A 66 5.91 7.30 -4.61
CA PRO A 66 5.50 6.19 -5.45
C PRO A 66 6.52 5.90 -6.55
N MET A 67 6.65 4.63 -6.92
CA MET A 67 7.44 4.23 -8.07
C MET A 67 6.75 4.64 -9.38
N GLY A 68 7.53 5.04 -10.37
CA GLY A 68 7.03 5.43 -11.70
C GLY A 68 6.79 6.93 -11.87
N ASN A 69 6.24 7.31 -13.01
CA ASN A 69 5.92 8.70 -13.30
C ASN A 69 4.46 8.97 -12.96
N ARG A 70 4.18 10.18 -12.47
CA ARG A 70 2.79 10.62 -12.30
C ARG A 70 2.21 11.10 -13.62
N GLU A 71 0.98 10.71 -13.89
CA GLU A 71 0.22 11.13 -15.07
C GLU A 71 -1.10 11.80 -14.68
N LYS A 72 -1.65 12.62 -15.58
CA LYS A 72 -2.98 13.22 -15.38
C LYS A 72 -4.06 12.16 -15.58
N CYS A 73 -5.04 12.13 -14.69
CA CYS A 73 -6.16 11.22 -14.80
C CYS A 73 -6.98 11.48 -16.08
N PRO A 74 -7.16 10.49 -16.98
CA PRO A 74 -7.83 10.67 -18.27
C PRO A 74 -9.34 10.90 -18.14
N ASN A 75 -9.94 10.55 -16.99
CA ASN A 75 -11.37 10.79 -16.70
C ASN A 75 -11.69 12.27 -16.42
N GLY A 76 -10.70 13.18 -16.50
CA GLY A 76 -10.94 14.62 -16.41
C GLY A 76 -11.19 15.14 -15.00
N CYS A 77 -10.91 14.36 -13.95
CA CYS A 77 -11.09 14.80 -12.55
C CYS A 77 -10.03 15.81 -12.06
N GLY A 78 -9.01 16.09 -12.86
CA GLY A 78 -7.92 17.02 -12.52
C GLY A 78 -6.81 16.45 -11.62
N SER A 79 -7.03 15.28 -11.03
CA SER A 79 -6.02 14.59 -10.21
C SER A 79 -4.91 13.97 -11.04
N GLU A 80 -3.79 13.70 -10.38
CA GLU A 80 -2.72 12.83 -10.87
C GLU A 80 -2.91 11.41 -10.32
N TYR A 81 -2.36 10.43 -11.04
CA TYR A 81 -2.27 9.03 -10.64
C TYR A 81 -0.93 8.44 -11.11
N TYR A 82 -0.60 7.24 -10.64
CA TYR A 82 0.64 6.54 -10.99
C TYR A 82 0.31 5.28 -11.79
N PRO A 83 0.47 5.28 -13.12
CA PRO A 83 0.16 4.14 -13.98
C PRO A 83 0.99 2.89 -13.64
N GLU A 84 2.28 3.06 -13.35
CA GLU A 84 3.18 1.96 -12.98
C GLU A 84 3.06 1.56 -11.50
N GLY A 85 2.33 2.34 -10.71
CA GLY A 85 1.95 2.02 -9.33
C GLY A 85 0.64 1.22 -9.29
N SER A 86 -0.36 1.75 -8.58
CA SER A 86 -1.67 1.12 -8.50
C SER A 86 -2.48 1.19 -9.81
N GLY A 87 -2.15 2.13 -10.71
CA GLY A 87 -3.01 2.46 -11.85
C GLY A 87 -4.37 3.03 -11.45
N GLN A 88 -4.52 3.48 -10.21
CA GLN A 88 -5.77 3.99 -9.66
C GLN A 88 -5.68 5.49 -9.39
N CYS A 89 -6.65 6.23 -9.92
CA CYS A 89 -6.89 7.61 -9.53
C CYS A 89 -7.57 7.64 -8.15
N PRO A 90 -7.13 8.49 -7.22
CA PRO A 90 -7.75 8.58 -5.89
C PRO A 90 -9.22 9.01 -5.91
N TYR A 91 -9.68 9.64 -6.99
CA TYR A 91 -11.08 10.09 -7.13
C TYR A 91 -11.92 9.25 -8.09
N CYS A 92 -11.29 8.62 -9.09
CA CYS A 92 -12.00 7.86 -10.12
C CYS A 92 -11.87 6.35 -9.95
N GLY A 93 -10.97 5.87 -9.08
CA GLY A 93 -10.61 4.47 -8.99
C GLY A 93 -9.73 4.04 -10.16
N LYS A 94 -9.88 2.78 -10.59
CA LYS A 94 -9.07 2.18 -11.64
C LYS A 94 -9.20 2.94 -12.96
N ILE A 95 -8.06 3.24 -13.57
CA ILE A 95 -7.97 3.83 -14.90
C ILE A 95 -7.74 2.70 -15.91
N GLU A 96 -8.56 2.65 -16.97
CA GLU A 96 -8.49 1.67 -18.07
C GLU A 96 -7.88 2.29 -19.32
#